data_AF-C0PUI4-F1
#
_entry.id   AF-C0PUI4-F1
#
_cell.length_a   1.000
_cell.length_b   1.000
_cell.length_c   1.000
_cell.angle_alpha   90.00
_cell.angle_beta   90.00
_cell.angle_gamma   90.00
#
_symmetry.space_group_name_H-M   'P 1'
#
loop_
_entity.id
_entity.type
_entity.pdbx_description
1 polymer ?
#
loop_
_entity_poly.entity_id
_entity_poly.type
_entity_poly.pdbx_seq_one_letter_code
_entity_poly.pdbx_strand_id
1 'polypeptide(L)'
;LCAFQTLGKTWPNNTQTQERFQLDLCCLMCERLKLSTWRVQVGVLQSMKAYFQGLLLLEKEKDNQNFTALSLILTETCSALTHPLENKGYSSVRTEALSVVELLVKRTGESGQWECVSGKSREQLQRSLSTLQTDSRPDLRDKAQELRRNIQSQP
;
A
#
# COMPACT_ATOMS: atom_id res chain seq x y z
N LEU A 1 1.19 16.68 9.86
CA LEU A 1 0.34 15.52 10.16
C LEU A 1 -1.06 15.69 9.58
N CYS A 2 -1.75 16.78 9.92
CA CYS A 2 -3.15 17.06 9.52
C CYS A 2 -3.37 17.00 8.00
N ALA A 3 -2.46 17.56 7.18
CA ALA A 3 -2.64 17.62 5.73
C ALA A 3 -2.84 16.24 5.06
N PHE A 4 -1.98 15.25 5.34
CA PHE A 4 -2.12 13.91 4.73
C PHE A 4 -3.35 13.17 5.25
N GLN A 5 -3.61 13.23 6.56
CA GLN A 5 -4.80 12.61 7.12
C GLN A 5 -6.09 13.19 6.54
N THR A 6 -6.14 14.51 6.31
CA THR A 6 -7.25 15.16 5.64
C THR A 6 -7.35 14.72 4.18
N LEU A 7 -6.24 14.71 3.43
CA LEU A 7 -6.22 14.27 2.02
C LEU A 7 -6.79 12.86 1.84
N GLY A 8 -6.39 11.90 2.68
CA GLY A 8 -6.93 10.54 2.64
C GLY A 8 -8.42 10.49 2.98
N LYS A 9 -8.87 11.24 4.00
CA LYS A 9 -10.30 11.30 4.39
C LYS A 9 -11.18 11.97 3.33
N THR A 10 -10.62 12.92 2.59
CA THR A 10 -11.33 13.62 1.50
C THR A 10 -11.13 12.96 0.14
N TRP A 11 -10.55 11.75 0.10
CA TRP A 11 -10.34 11.05 -1.16
C TRP A 11 -11.70 10.82 -1.85
N PRO A 12 -11.89 11.34 -3.08
CA PRO A 12 -13.21 11.48 -3.66
C PRO A 12 -13.74 10.14 -4.19
N ASN A 13 -15.02 9.86 -4.00
CA ASN A 13 -15.67 8.67 -4.57
C ASN A 13 -16.31 8.98 -5.95
N ASN A 14 -15.52 9.53 -6.88
CA ASN A 14 -15.99 9.75 -8.26
C ASN A 14 -14.85 9.53 -9.27
N THR A 15 -15.20 8.92 -10.41
CA THR A 15 -14.24 8.53 -11.45
C THR A 15 -13.47 9.75 -12.00
N GLN A 16 -14.15 10.85 -12.32
CA GLN A 16 -13.56 12.03 -12.95
C GLN A 16 -12.39 12.62 -12.14
N THR A 17 -12.56 12.74 -10.82
CA THR A 17 -11.52 13.31 -9.96
C THR A 17 -10.40 12.30 -9.72
N GLN A 18 -10.73 11.02 -9.50
CA GLN A 18 -9.70 10.00 -9.30
C GLN A 18 -8.82 9.81 -10.54
N GLU A 19 -9.39 9.73 -11.74
CA GLU A 19 -8.61 9.58 -12.98
C GLU A 19 -7.55 10.68 -13.14
N ARG A 20 -7.87 11.90 -12.70
CA ARG A 20 -6.97 13.05 -12.78
C ARG A 20 -5.86 13.04 -11.72
N PHE A 21 -6.13 12.54 -10.51
CA PHE A 21 -5.24 12.75 -9.36
C PHE A 21 -4.71 11.48 -8.69
N GLN A 22 -5.20 10.28 -9.06
CA GLN A 22 -4.83 9.01 -8.43
C GLN A 22 -3.31 8.76 -8.43
N LEU A 23 -2.66 8.96 -9.59
CA LEU A 23 -1.24 8.73 -9.72
C LEU A 23 -0.44 9.78 -8.94
N ASP A 24 -0.78 11.07 -9.11
CA ASP A 24 -0.09 12.18 -8.44
C ASP A 24 -0.16 12.06 -6.92
N LEU A 25 -1.35 11.73 -6.38
CA LEU A 25 -1.52 11.56 -4.95
C LEU A 25 -0.76 10.33 -4.43
N CYS A 26 -0.79 9.22 -5.18
CA CYS A 26 0.00 8.04 -4.86
C CYS A 26 1.50 8.36 -4.80
N CYS A 27 2.04 9.00 -5.85
CA CYS A 27 3.45 9.40 -5.93
C CYS A 27 3.83 10.34 -4.79
N LEU A 28 3.00 11.34 -4.49
CA LEU A 28 3.22 12.27 -3.39
C LEU A 28 3.30 11.53 -2.04
N MET A 29 2.38 10.62 -1.75
CA MET A 29 2.41 9.83 -0.52
C MET A 29 3.65 8.92 -0.47
N CYS A 30 4.00 8.26 -1.58
CA CYS A 30 5.16 7.38 -1.71
C CYS A 30 6.48 8.12 -1.46
N GLU A 31 6.65 9.32 -2.04
CA GLU A 31 7.82 10.15 -1.82
C GLU A 31 7.94 10.57 -0.35
N ARG A 32 6.82 11.02 0.23
CA ARG A 32 6.79 11.51 1.61
C ARG A 32 7.10 10.43 2.62
N LEU A 33 6.68 9.19 2.35
CA LEU A 33 7.02 8.03 3.16
C LEU A 33 8.53 7.81 3.33
N LYS A 34 9.32 8.07 2.28
CA LYS A 34 10.78 7.88 2.29
C LYS A 34 11.55 8.98 3.02
N LEU A 35 11.00 10.20 3.06
CA LEU A 35 11.72 11.40 3.54
C LEU A 35 11.30 11.88 4.94
N SER A 36 10.22 11.32 5.49
CA SER A 36 9.55 11.91 6.64
C SER A 36 9.93 11.29 7.99
N THR A 37 9.71 12.05 9.06
CA THR A 37 9.78 11.54 10.43
C THR A 37 8.71 10.48 10.70
N TRP A 38 8.91 9.62 11.69
CA TRP A 38 8.02 8.50 11.99
C TRP A 38 6.54 8.91 12.19
N ARG A 39 6.28 10.06 12.82
CA ARG A 39 4.90 10.56 13.01
C ARG A 39 4.26 10.88 11.68
N VAL A 40 5.01 11.56 10.81
CA VAL A 40 4.52 11.91 9.47
C VAL A 40 4.35 10.64 8.63
N GLN A 41 5.26 9.67 8.71
CA GLN A 41 5.09 8.35 8.06
C GLN A 41 3.78 7.68 8.48
N VAL A 42 3.46 7.63 9.78
CA VAL A 42 2.17 7.10 10.28
C VAL A 42 0.99 7.83 9.65
N GLY A 43 1.01 9.17 9.62
CA GLY A 43 -0.08 9.95 9.00
C GLY A 43 -0.21 9.72 7.49
N VAL A 44 0.90 9.55 6.78
CA VAL A 44 0.91 9.20 5.35
C VAL A 44 0.37 7.79 5.12
N LEU A 45 0.77 6.81 5.92
CA LEU A 45 0.27 5.42 5.83
C LEU A 45 -1.24 5.34 6.07
N GLN A 46 -1.74 6.08 7.05
CA GLN A 46 -3.19 6.19 7.29
C GLN A 46 -3.92 6.82 6.10
N SER A 47 -3.32 7.83 5.46
CA SER A 47 -3.84 8.43 4.23
C SER A 47 -3.84 7.42 3.06
N MET A 48 -2.75 6.66 2.89
CA MET A 48 -2.67 5.62 1.87
C MET A 48 -3.72 4.54 2.07
N LYS A 49 -4.00 4.16 3.31
CA LYS A 49 -5.07 3.21 3.62
C LYS A 49 -6.43 3.73 3.15
N ALA A 50 -6.78 4.97 3.46
CA ALA A 50 -8.03 5.59 3.00
C ALA A 50 -8.07 5.71 1.47
N TYR A 51 -6.95 6.09 0.84
CA TYR A 51 -6.79 6.14 -0.60
C TYR A 51 -7.10 4.79 -1.26
N PHE A 52 -6.46 3.69 -0.81
CA PHE A 52 -6.69 2.36 -1.39
C PHE A 52 -8.07 1.78 -1.06
N GLN A 53 -8.67 2.14 0.08
CA GLN A 53 -10.06 1.77 0.39
C GLN A 53 -11.04 2.36 -0.63
N GLY A 54 -10.81 3.61 -1.04
CA GLY A 54 -11.65 4.32 -1.99
C GLY A 54 -11.18 4.28 -3.45
N LEU A 55 -10.06 3.61 -3.76
CA LEU A 55 -9.51 3.60 -5.13
C LEU A 55 -10.40 2.77 -6.06
N LEU A 56 -11.04 3.47 -7.00
CA LEU A 56 -12.00 2.89 -7.93
C LEU A 56 -11.34 1.96 -8.97
N LEU A 57 -10.02 2.12 -9.22
CA LEU A 57 -9.28 1.21 -10.08
C LEU A 57 -9.21 -0.21 -9.52
N LEU A 58 -9.42 -0.41 -8.21
CA LEU A 58 -9.42 -1.70 -7.54
C LEU A 58 -10.84 -2.29 -7.36
N GLU A 59 -11.85 -1.80 -8.09
CA GLU A 59 -13.21 -2.36 -8.10
C GLU A 59 -13.37 -3.42 -9.20
N LYS A 60 -14.16 -4.46 -8.94
CA LYS A 60 -14.21 -5.71 -9.72
C LYS A 60 -14.87 -5.59 -11.11
N GLU A 61 -15.49 -4.46 -11.46
CA GLU A 61 -16.46 -4.39 -12.57
C GLU A 61 -16.44 -3.05 -13.31
N LYS A 62 -15.27 -2.56 -13.75
CA LYS A 62 -15.19 -1.35 -14.59
C LYS A 62 -14.70 -1.66 -16.00
N ASP A 63 -15.59 -1.47 -16.98
CA ASP A 63 -15.36 -1.68 -18.42
C ASP A 63 -14.25 -0.80 -19.03
N ASN A 64 -13.74 0.20 -18.30
CA ASN A 64 -12.68 1.11 -18.74
C ASN A 64 -11.52 1.19 -17.73
N GLN A 65 -11.08 0.04 -17.23
CA GLN A 65 -10.05 -0.02 -16.20
C GLN A 65 -8.67 0.36 -16.78
N ASN A 66 -8.08 1.43 -16.26
CA ASN A 66 -6.74 1.86 -16.65
C ASN A 66 -5.68 1.00 -15.94
N PHE A 67 -5.42 -0.20 -16.49
CA PHE A 67 -4.44 -1.15 -15.97
C PHE A 67 -3.02 -0.57 -15.92
N THR A 68 -2.68 0.34 -16.83
CA THR A 68 -1.38 1.04 -16.82
C THR A 68 -1.24 1.92 -15.58
N ALA A 69 -2.24 2.74 -15.27
CA ALA A 69 -2.23 3.58 -14.08
C ALA A 69 -2.22 2.72 -12.80
N LEU A 70 -3.01 1.64 -12.76
CA LEU A 70 -3.03 0.73 -11.62
C LEU A 70 -1.67 0.06 -11.40
N SER A 71 -1.04 -0.44 -12.46
CA SER A 71 0.28 -1.07 -12.39
C SER A 71 1.36 -0.10 -11.88
N LEU A 72 1.33 1.16 -12.32
CA LEU A 72 2.24 2.20 -11.83
C LEU A 72 2.00 2.51 -10.35
N ILE A 73 0.73 2.72 -9.95
CA ILE A 73 0.35 2.96 -8.54
C ILE A 73 0.84 1.83 -7.64
N LEU A 74 0.60 0.58 -8.03
CA LEU A 74 1.01 -0.60 -7.27
C LEU A 74 2.53 -0.72 -7.21
N THR A 75 3.23 -0.46 -8.32
CA THR A 75 4.69 -0.50 -8.39
C THR A 75 5.34 0.53 -7.46
N GLU A 76 4.91 1.79 -7.53
CA GLU A 76 5.43 2.86 -6.69
C GLU A 76 5.13 2.61 -5.21
N THR A 77 3.93 2.13 -4.91
CA THR A 77 3.50 1.82 -3.55
C THR A 77 4.31 0.67 -2.95
N CYS A 78 4.48 -0.45 -3.68
CA CYS A 78 5.27 -1.59 -3.21
C CYS A 78 6.72 -1.19 -2.94
N SER A 79 7.30 -0.36 -3.82
CA SER A 79 8.64 0.20 -3.66
C SER A 79 8.74 1.07 -2.41
N ALA A 80 7.79 1.98 -2.20
CA ALA A 80 7.78 2.90 -1.06
C ALA A 80 7.54 2.20 0.29
N LEU A 81 6.72 1.14 0.31
CA LEU A 81 6.39 0.40 1.54
C LEU A 81 7.58 -0.40 2.12
N THR A 82 8.62 -0.68 1.33
CA THR A 82 9.84 -1.33 1.85
C THR A 82 10.45 -0.56 3.03
N HIS A 83 10.50 0.77 2.93
CA HIS A 83 11.09 1.65 3.93
C HIS A 83 10.38 1.61 5.31
N PRO A 84 9.05 1.83 5.41
CA PRO A 84 8.36 1.75 6.69
C PRO A 84 8.24 0.32 7.24
N LEU A 85 8.17 -0.72 6.38
CA LEU A 85 8.13 -2.12 6.83
C LEU A 85 9.43 -2.52 7.54
N GLU A 86 10.57 -2.03 7.05
CA GLU A 86 11.90 -2.33 7.59
C GLU A 86 12.35 -1.32 8.68
N ASN A 87 11.44 -0.46 9.15
CA ASN A 87 11.76 0.57 10.14
C ASN A 87 12.06 -0.05 11.51
N LYS A 88 13.35 -0.14 11.87
CA LYS A 88 13.80 -0.76 13.14
C LYS A 88 13.35 -0.01 14.40
N GLY A 89 13.22 1.32 14.32
CA GLY A 89 13.01 2.18 15.48
C GLY A 89 11.56 2.33 15.94
N TYR A 90 10.59 2.19 15.03
CA TYR A 90 9.20 2.58 15.31
C TYR A 90 8.20 1.48 14.92
N SER A 91 7.74 0.72 15.92
CA SER A 91 6.74 -0.34 15.72
C SER A 91 5.40 0.19 15.20
N SER A 92 5.01 1.42 15.55
CA SER A 92 3.80 2.06 15.01
C SER A 92 3.89 2.26 13.49
N VAL A 93 5.05 2.63 12.96
CA VAL A 93 5.28 2.77 11.52
C VAL A 93 5.12 1.41 10.82
N ARG A 94 5.76 0.37 11.38
CA ARG A 94 5.67 -0.99 10.83
C ARG A 94 4.24 -1.53 10.86
N THR A 95 3.51 -1.27 11.96
CA THR A 95 2.11 -1.69 12.12
C THR A 95 1.21 -1.06 11.05
N GLU A 96 1.32 0.25 10.85
CA GLU A 96 0.52 0.96 9.85
C GLU A 96 0.88 0.53 8.44
N ALA A 97 2.17 0.34 8.14
CA ALA A 97 2.63 -0.16 6.85
C ALA A 97 2.11 -1.57 6.53
N LEU A 98 2.14 -2.46 7.51
CA LEU A 98 1.60 -3.80 7.37
C LEU A 98 0.09 -3.78 7.09
N SER A 99 -0.64 -2.83 7.69
CA SER A 99 -2.06 -2.66 7.43
C SER A 99 -2.37 -2.16 6.00
N VAL A 100 -1.46 -1.37 5.40
CA VAL A 100 -1.57 -0.96 4.00
C VAL A 100 -1.29 -2.15 3.08
N VAL A 101 -0.26 -2.95 3.37
CA VAL A 101 0.03 -4.19 2.61
C VAL A 101 -1.15 -5.15 2.66
N GLU A 102 -1.71 -5.39 3.84
CA GLU A 102 -2.89 -6.24 4.01
C GLU A 102 -4.06 -5.78 3.14
N LEU A 103 -4.36 -4.47 3.16
CA LEU A 103 -5.42 -3.89 2.35
C LEU A 103 -5.15 -4.09 0.85
N LEU A 104 -3.92 -3.88 0.40
CA LEU A 104 -3.53 -4.07 -1.00
C LEU A 104 -3.71 -5.53 -1.43
N VAL A 105 -3.17 -6.47 -0.66
CA VAL A 105 -3.28 -7.92 -0.93
C VAL A 105 -4.75 -8.33 -1.01
N LYS A 106 -5.56 -7.86 -0.06
CA LYS A 106 -7.00 -8.12 -0.02
C LYS A 106 -7.71 -7.56 -1.26
N ARG A 107 -7.56 -6.26 -1.54
CA ARG A 107 -8.27 -5.58 -2.62
C ARG A 107 -7.88 -6.09 -4.00
N THR A 108 -6.59 -6.31 -4.23
CA THR A 108 -6.10 -6.89 -5.49
C THR A 108 -6.59 -8.34 -5.68
N GLY A 109 -6.70 -9.11 -4.60
CA GLY A 109 -7.29 -10.45 -4.65
C GLY A 109 -8.80 -10.45 -4.93
N GLU A 110 -9.54 -9.58 -4.26
CA GLU A 110 -10.99 -9.43 -4.46
C GLU A 110 -11.34 -8.96 -5.88
N SER A 111 -10.53 -8.05 -6.45
CA SER A 111 -10.71 -7.53 -7.81
C SER A 111 -10.12 -8.42 -8.91
N GLY A 112 -9.31 -9.43 -8.56
CA GLY A 112 -8.65 -10.32 -9.53
C GLY A 112 -7.50 -9.66 -10.30
N GLN A 113 -6.95 -8.54 -9.82
CA GLN A 113 -5.99 -7.71 -10.56
C GLN A 113 -4.52 -7.98 -10.20
N TRP A 114 -4.21 -9.21 -9.78
CA TRP A 114 -2.84 -9.57 -9.43
C TRP A 114 -1.84 -9.39 -10.57
N GLU A 115 -2.29 -9.47 -11.82
CA GLU A 115 -1.50 -9.20 -13.01
C GLU A 115 -0.92 -7.77 -13.04
N CYS A 116 -1.56 -6.80 -12.38
CA CYS A 116 -1.04 -5.43 -12.24
C CYS A 116 0.09 -5.30 -11.20
N VAL A 117 0.28 -6.31 -10.34
CA VAL A 117 1.39 -6.33 -9.38
C VAL A 117 2.57 -7.05 -10.03
N SER A 118 3.55 -6.28 -10.50
CA SER A 118 4.74 -6.83 -11.15
C SER A 118 5.48 -7.85 -10.27
N GLY A 119 6.13 -8.85 -10.88
CA GLY A 119 6.93 -9.84 -10.15
C GLY A 119 7.99 -9.20 -9.24
N LYS A 120 8.64 -8.12 -9.72
CA LYS A 120 9.59 -7.33 -8.94
C LYS A 120 8.95 -6.72 -7.68
N SER A 121 7.75 -6.15 -7.81
CA SER A 121 7.01 -5.58 -6.69
C SER A 121 6.61 -6.64 -5.66
N ARG A 122 6.17 -7.82 -6.13
CA ARG A 122 5.87 -8.98 -5.26
C ARG A 122 7.12 -9.43 -4.50
N GLU A 123 8.25 -9.57 -5.19
CA GLU A 123 9.52 -9.94 -4.55
C GLU A 123 9.97 -8.92 -3.51
N GLN A 124 9.88 -7.62 -3.81
CA GLN A 124 10.22 -6.55 -2.87
C GLN A 124 9.38 -6.65 -1.58
N LEU A 125 8.06 -6.78 -1.72
CA LEU A 125 7.18 -6.96 -0.57
C LEU A 125 7.52 -8.23 0.21
N GLN A 126 7.73 -9.36 -0.48
CA GLN A 126 8.08 -10.62 0.19
C GLN A 126 9.39 -10.52 0.98
N ARG A 127 10.40 -9.80 0.46
CA ARG A 127 11.67 -9.56 1.17
C ARG A 127 11.44 -8.72 2.43
N SER A 128 10.75 -7.59 2.33
CA SER A 128 10.46 -6.73 3.49
C SER A 128 9.58 -7.43 4.53
N LEU A 129 8.59 -8.23 4.11
CA LEU A 129 7.79 -9.06 5.02
C LEU A 129 8.63 -10.16 5.68
N SER A 130 9.62 -10.72 4.99
CA SER A 130 10.56 -11.69 5.59
C SER A 130 11.39 -11.04 6.69
N THR A 131 11.85 -9.80 6.49
CA THR A 131 12.53 -9.02 7.53
C THR A 131 11.60 -8.82 8.73
N LEU A 132 10.32 -8.48 8.50
CA LEU A 132 9.34 -8.26 9.56
C LEU A 132 8.97 -9.53 10.34
N GLN A 133 9.21 -10.73 9.82
CA GLN A 133 9.07 -11.97 10.58
C GLN A 133 10.08 -12.11 11.73
N THR A 134 11.11 -11.27 11.78
CA THR A 134 12.06 -11.21 12.90
C THR A 134 11.69 -10.17 13.96
N ASP A 135 10.52 -9.52 13.84
CA ASP A 135 10.05 -8.52 14.80
C ASP A 135 9.91 -9.10 16.22
N SER A 136 10.10 -8.26 17.24
CA SER A 136 9.90 -8.66 18.64
C SER A 136 8.42 -8.87 18.96
N ARG A 137 7.51 -8.25 18.21
CA ARG A 137 6.07 -8.35 18.37
C ARG A 137 5.49 -9.57 17.65
N PRO A 138 4.91 -10.56 18.37
CA PRO A 138 4.36 -11.76 17.75
C PRO A 138 3.27 -11.48 16.71
N ASP A 139 2.37 -10.54 17.00
CA ASP A 139 1.25 -10.19 16.12
C ASP A 139 1.71 -9.64 14.75
N LEU A 140 2.79 -8.87 14.72
CA LEU A 140 3.37 -8.39 13.48
C LEU A 140 4.06 -9.50 12.70
N ARG A 141 4.74 -10.42 13.38
CA ARG A 141 5.40 -11.56 12.72
C ARG A 141 4.39 -12.48 12.06
N ASP A 142 3.34 -12.87 12.78
CA ASP A 142 2.34 -13.82 12.32
C ASP A 142 1.62 -13.26 11.08
N LYS A 143 1.24 -11.98 11.15
CA LYS A 143 0.60 -11.28 10.04
C LYS A 143 1.54 -11.09 8.84
N ALA A 144 2.82 -10.80 9.08
CA ALA A 144 3.81 -10.74 8.00
C ALA A 144 4.01 -12.11 7.33
N GLN A 145 3.97 -13.19 8.09
CA GLN A 145 4.05 -14.56 7.58
C GLN A 145 2.83 -14.92 6.73
N GLU A 146 1.63 -14.60 7.20
CA GLU A 146 0.38 -14.80 6.45
C GLU A 146 0.40 -14.03 5.13
N LEU A 147 0.68 -12.73 5.16
CA LEU A 147 0.69 -11.89 3.96
C LEU A 147 1.74 -12.35 2.95
N ARG A 148 2.91 -12.77 3.42
CA ARG A 148 3.95 -13.30 2.54
C ARG A 148 3.49 -14.56 1.80
N ARG A 149 2.82 -15.48 2.51
CA ARG A 149 2.23 -16.69 1.89
C ARG A 149 1.14 -16.33 0.90
N ASN A 150 0.27 -15.38 1.27
CA ASN A 150 -0.80 -14.91 0.39
C ASN A 150 -0.28 -14.30 -0.90
N ILE A 151 0.82 -13.54 -0.87
CA ILE A 151 1.46 -12.98 -2.09
C ILE A 151 2.12 -14.09 -2.91
N GLN A 152 2.72 -15.10 -2.27
CA GLN A 152 3.38 -16.23 -2.95
C GLN A 152 2.40 -17.16 -3.67
N SER A 153 1.17 -17.29 -3.17
CA SER A 153 0.17 -18.18 -3.74
C SER A 153 -0.59 -17.60 -4.95
N GLN A 154 -0.29 -16.36 -5.35
CA GLN A 154 -1.00 -15.69 -6.44
C GLN A 154 -0.40 -16.05 -7.80
N PRO A 155 -1.23 -16.13 -8.86
CA PRO A 155 -0.77 -16.33 -10.23
C PRO A 155 0.16 -15.19 -10.66
#